data_AF-A0AAV9GII3-F1
#
_entry.id   AF-A0AAV9GII3-F1
#
_cell.length_a   1.000
_cell.length_b   1.000
_cell.length_c   1.000
_cell.angle_alpha   90.00
_cell.angle_beta   90.00
_cell.angle_gamma   90.00
#
_symmetry.space_group_name_H-M   'P 1'
#
loop_
_entity.id
_entity.type
_entity.pdbx_description
1 polymer ?
#
loop_
_entity_poly.entity_id
_entity_poly.type
_entity_poly.pdbx_seq_one_letter_code
_entity_poly.pdbx_strand_id
1 'polypeptide(L)'
;MTDQPNLDLPATAPVLENRHSSDMYPAALYTLVDTPEYELNELQRACESETGVDNGQAVKLPPRARFFGDPLRAVYGYHLELCGREKFDQIMFIVAIDRNWKENGVLLVSLDADPDDEQCRTDMFRIRAEMSGGTVVGIQLGNTDWEESKETDLLVIEENGGNDDDDGDDAKSGPQPSAADDEGDPESGPIPPRKPTPLGYFIGVYGIDGVDRTSLIRNLQPGYEHGSSEHWALRLQGILPATLGPAGVVSAAMDLHPRRCERNPWLHKFLFFVADTPSPKEDGIVLVSLGGKSEARGKIFPARSWQRLPFTAIDATQNAVCMMNMGYRSWLPPDSPAMAVFMCGAAEQRYEMVSMLDPKASKRVAGEEVVVLIRPGMEWSEAGGKWVEYSLAESVRRWPKICFDERFRGTMTRSYFVCVDRTEGDDVLLVKVDWDGDVNAKNVDLSDRFEVQRVEARKVHQLVKDLLSGTAAWEGAKLP
;
A
#
# COMPACT_ATOMS: atom_id res chain seq x y z
N MET A 1 5.15 -31.04 41.15
CA MET A 1 3.82 -30.64 40.63
C MET A 1 4.11 -29.81 39.40
N THR A 2 3.51 -30.14 38.27
CA THR A 2 3.80 -29.48 36.99
C THR A 2 3.32 -28.04 37.04
N ASP A 3 4.26 -27.09 37.16
CA ASP A 3 4.04 -25.63 37.19
C ASP A 3 3.59 -25.05 35.83
N GLN A 4 3.05 -25.88 34.93
CA GLN A 4 2.59 -25.45 33.61
C GLN A 4 1.13 -24.97 33.67
N PRO A 5 0.82 -23.76 33.21
CA PRO A 5 -0.55 -23.27 33.13
C PRO A 5 -1.41 -24.17 32.24
N ASN A 6 -2.68 -24.35 32.60
CA ASN A 6 -3.65 -25.00 31.71
C ASN A 6 -4.04 -24.02 30.59
N LEU A 7 -3.74 -24.39 29.34
CA LEU A 7 -3.98 -23.59 28.13
C LEU A 7 -5.22 -24.02 27.33
N ASP A 8 -6.09 -24.86 27.87
CA ASP A 8 -7.27 -25.37 27.17
C ASP A 8 -8.30 -24.26 26.88
N LEU A 9 -8.59 -24.02 25.61
CA LEU A 9 -9.70 -23.17 25.15
C LEU A 9 -10.84 -24.01 24.54
N PRO A 10 -12.09 -23.52 24.58
CA PRO A 10 -13.17 -24.09 23.77
C PRO A 10 -12.82 -23.97 22.28
N ALA A 11 -13.08 -24.99 21.46
CA ALA A 11 -12.72 -24.98 20.03
C ALA A 11 -13.33 -23.81 19.22
N THR A 12 -14.45 -23.25 19.70
CA THR A 12 -15.14 -22.11 19.08
C THR A 12 -15.56 -21.09 20.12
N ALA A 13 -15.51 -19.81 19.73
CA ALA A 13 -16.00 -18.68 20.51
C ALA A 13 -17.44 -18.30 20.11
N PRO A 14 -18.21 -17.62 20.98
CA PRO A 14 -19.49 -17.05 20.59
C PRO A 14 -19.31 -15.95 19.55
N VAL A 15 -20.26 -15.84 18.61
CA VAL A 15 -20.28 -14.75 17.62
C VAL A 15 -20.51 -13.43 18.34
N LEU A 16 -19.56 -12.50 18.23
CA LEU A 16 -19.66 -11.16 18.80
C LEU A 16 -20.31 -10.19 17.81
N GLU A 17 -21.26 -9.37 18.27
CA GLU A 17 -22.09 -8.48 17.41
C GLU A 17 -21.28 -7.47 16.59
N ASN A 18 -20.06 -7.12 17.02
CA ASN A 18 -19.18 -6.14 16.38
C ASN A 18 -17.80 -6.73 15.99
N ARG A 19 -17.71 -8.04 15.74
CA ARG A 19 -16.44 -8.75 15.45
C ARG A 19 -15.64 -8.23 14.24
N HIS A 20 -16.28 -7.46 13.34
CA HIS A 20 -15.64 -6.82 12.18
C HIS A 20 -15.72 -5.28 12.24
N SER A 21 -15.73 -4.71 13.44
CA SER A 21 -15.67 -3.25 13.61
C SER A 21 -14.43 -2.70 12.91
N SER A 22 -14.57 -1.54 12.25
CA SER A 22 -13.45 -0.80 11.67
C SER A 22 -12.60 -0.05 12.72
N ASP A 23 -13.02 -0.08 13.98
CA ASP A 23 -12.30 0.55 15.07
C ASP A 23 -11.14 -0.35 15.53
N MET A 24 -9.90 0.14 15.41
CA MET A 24 -8.72 -0.53 15.95
C MET A 24 -8.64 -0.27 17.45
N TYR A 25 -8.95 -1.30 18.24
CA TYR A 25 -8.83 -1.26 19.69
C TYR A 25 -7.57 -2.00 20.15
N PRO A 26 -6.94 -1.59 21.27
CA PRO A 26 -5.75 -2.28 21.77
C PRO A 26 -6.08 -3.72 22.20
N ALA A 27 -5.14 -4.64 21.97
CA ALA A 27 -5.22 -5.97 22.56
C ALA A 27 -5.08 -5.90 24.09
N ALA A 28 -5.89 -6.68 24.80
CA ALA A 28 -5.78 -6.80 26.23
C ALA A 28 -4.58 -7.69 26.61
N LEU A 29 -3.78 -7.26 27.59
CA LEU A 29 -2.65 -8.03 28.12
C LEU A 29 -2.99 -8.65 29.49
N TYR A 30 -2.84 -9.97 29.60
CA TYR A 30 -3.09 -10.75 30.80
C TYR A 30 -1.85 -11.54 31.24
N THR A 31 -1.87 -12.08 32.46
CA THR A 31 -0.85 -13.02 32.94
C THR A 31 -1.46 -14.16 33.76
N LEU A 32 -1.02 -15.39 33.47
CA LEU A 32 -1.34 -16.61 34.23
C LEU A 32 -0.26 -16.94 35.28
N VAL A 33 0.87 -16.22 35.24
CA VAL A 33 1.98 -16.38 36.17
C VAL A 33 2.04 -15.22 37.14
N ASP A 34 2.55 -15.48 38.34
CA ASP A 34 2.68 -14.45 39.36
C ASP A 34 3.69 -13.38 38.91
N THR A 35 3.14 -12.25 38.45
CA THR A 35 3.85 -11.13 37.83
C THR A 35 3.50 -9.84 38.59
N PRO A 36 4.47 -9.20 39.27
CA PRO A 36 4.25 -7.95 39.97
C PRO A 36 3.93 -6.80 39.01
N GLU A 37 3.35 -5.71 39.52
CA GLU A 37 2.84 -4.61 38.70
C GLU A 37 3.88 -3.94 37.81
N TYR A 38 5.08 -3.73 38.33
CA TYR A 38 6.15 -3.09 37.58
C TYR A 38 6.57 -3.93 36.37
N GLU A 39 6.60 -5.26 36.53
CA GLU A 39 6.99 -6.20 35.48
C GLU A 39 5.87 -6.35 34.44
N LEU A 40 4.61 -6.27 34.87
CA LEU A 40 3.47 -6.28 33.95
C LEU A 40 3.42 -5.01 33.07
N ASN A 41 3.80 -3.85 33.64
CA ASN A 41 3.98 -2.61 32.86
C ASN A 41 5.19 -2.68 31.92
N GLU A 42 6.26 -3.35 32.34
CA GLU A 42 7.43 -3.62 31.48
C GLU A 42 7.06 -4.53 30.31
N LEU A 43 6.29 -5.59 30.58
CA LEU A 43 5.78 -6.48 29.54
C LEU A 43 4.88 -5.74 28.55
N GLN A 44 3.97 -4.88 29.01
CA GLN A 44 3.15 -4.06 28.09
C GLN A 44 4.04 -3.21 27.17
N ARG A 45 5.08 -2.56 27.72
CA ARG A 45 6.04 -1.79 26.91
C ARG A 45 6.82 -2.65 25.94
N ALA A 46 7.20 -3.86 26.34
CA ALA A 46 7.84 -4.82 25.46
C ALA A 46 6.90 -5.15 24.30
N CYS A 47 5.64 -5.49 24.59
CA CYS A 47 4.63 -5.79 23.57
C CYS A 47 4.37 -4.68 22.56
N GLU A 48 4.62 -3.42 22.92
CA GLU A 48 4.48 -2.26 22.05
C GLU A 48 5.81 -1.75 21.46
N SER A 49 6.93 -2.41 21.75
CA SER A 49 8.26 -1.89 21.38
C SER A 49 8.50 -1.84 19.87
N GLU A 50 7.84 -2.71 19.08
CA GLU A 50 7.95 -2.74 17.61
C GLU A 50 6.73 -2.18 16.88
N THR A 51 5.73 -1.62 17.58
CA THR A 51 4.49 -1.10 16.94
C THR A 51 4.66 0.32 16.40
N GLY A 52 5.61 1.10 16.92
CA GLY A 52 5.80 2.51 16.56
C GLY A 52 4.71 3.46 17.06
N VAL A 53 3.82 3.01 17.96
CA VAL A 53 2.76 3.83 18.58
C VAL A 53 3.07 4.15 20.06
N ASP A 54 2.39 5.16 20.59
CA ASP A 54 2.49 5.51 22.02
C ASP A 54 2.01 4.36 22.92
N ASN A 55 2.56 4.29 24.12
CA ASN A 55 2.23 3.24 25.09
C ASN A 55 0.72 3.23 25.43
N GLY A 56 0.09 2.05 25.33
CA GLY A 56 -1.32 1.81 25.63
C GLY A 56 -2.26 1.94 24.43
N GLN A 57 -1.72 2.16 23.23
CA GLN A 57 -2.49 2.31 21.99
C GLN A 57 -2.66 0.98 21.24
N ALA A 58 -1.66 0.09 21.28
CA ALA A 58 -1.71 -1.21 20.60
C ALA A 58 -1.95 -2.36 21.59
N VAL A 59 -1.39 -2.26 22.79
CA VAL A 59 -1.55 -3.24 23.87
C VAL A 59 -1.82 -2.51 25.16
N LYS A 60 -2.85 -2.94 25.90
CA LYS A 60 -3.29 -2.25 27.11
C LYS A 60 -3.62 -3.21 28.23
N LEU A 61 -3.30 -2.82 29.46
CA LEU A 61 -3.68 -3.56 30.65
C LEU A 61 -5.17 -3.35 30.98
N PRO A 62 -5.95 -4.44 31.09
CA PRO A 62 -7.35 -4.36 31.51
C PRO A 62 -7.48 -4.16 33.02
N PRO A 63 -8.67 -3.77 33.53
CA PRO A 63 -8.91 -3.54 34.95
C PRO A 63 -8.50 -4.72 35.85
N ARG A 64 -8.65 -5.94 35.34
CA ARG A 64 -8.10 -7.17 35.94
C ARG A 64 -7.19 -7.87 34.93
N ALA A 65 -5.88 -7.71 35.10
CA ALA A 65 -4.87 -8.32 34.24
C ALA A 65 -4.23 -9.61 34.80
N ARG A 66 -4.30 -9.84 36.14
CA ARG A 66 -3.64 -10.98 36.81
C ARG A 66 -4.63 -12.13 37.06
N PHE A 67 -4.25 -13.32 36.60
CA PHE A 67 -4.99 -14.58 36.69
C PHE A 67 -4.07 -15.70 37.20
N PHE A 68 -3.18 -15.37 38.14
CA PHE A 68 -2.22 -16.33 38.69
C PHE A 68 -2.93 -17.54 39.31
N GLY A 69 -2.56 -18.74 38.83
CA GLY A 69 -3.14 -20.01 39.28
C GLY A 69 -4.49 -20.36 38.63
N ASP A 70 -5.07 -19.48 37.82
CA ASP A 70 -6.26 -19.76 37.02
C ASP A 70 -5.89 -20.40 35.65
N PRO A 71 -6.79 -21.14 34.99
CA PRO A 71 -6.58 -21.61 33.62
C PRO A 71 -6.79 -20.50 32.59
N LEU A 72 -6.24 -20.66 31.37
CA LEU A 72 -6.46 -19.74 30.24
C LEU A 72 -7.95 -19.51 29.94
N ARG A 73 -8.80 -20.52 30.15
CA ARG A 73 -10.26 -20.41 30.05
C ARG A 73 -10.86 -19.30 30.94
N ALA A 74 -10.26 -18.99 32.09
CA ALA A 74 -10.71 -17.90 32.95
C ALA A 74 -10.43 -16.52 32.34
N VAL A 75 -9.28 -16.38 31.67
CA VAL A 75 -8.93 -15.17 30.89
C VAL A 75 -9.91 -14.99 29.73
N TYR A 76 -10.16 -16.06 28.97
CA TYR A 76 -11.14 -16.08 27.87
C TYR A 76 -12.53 -15.59 28.32
N GLY A 77 -13.06 -16.15 29.41
CA GLY A 77 -14.38 -15.76 29.92
C GLY A 77 -14.44 -14.28 30.32
N TYR A 78 -13.39 -13.80 30.99
CA TYR A 78 -13.29 -12.39 31.38
C TYR A 78 -13.15 -11.45 30.17
N HIS A 79 -12.36 -11.83 29.17
CA HIS A 79 -12.16 -11.04 27.96
C HIS A 79 -13.48 -10.83 27.19
N LEU A 80 -14.30 -11.89 27.06
CA LEU A 80 -15.64 -11.78 26.47
C LEU A 80 -16.56 -10.80 27.22
N GLU A 81 -16.50 -10.79 28.56
CA GLU A 81 -17.26 -9.83 29.38
C GLU A 81 -16.75 -8.39 29.23
N LEU A 82 -15.43 -8.23 29.07
CA LEU A 82 -14.75 -6.94 28.96
C LEU A 82 -15.07 -6.23 27.63
N CYS A 83 -15.11 -6.98 26.53
CA CYS A 83 -15.36 -6.47 25.18
C CYS A 83 -16.74 -5.79 25.03
N GLY A 84 -17.72 -6.17 25.87
CA GLY A 84 -19.03 -5.53 25.90
C GLY A 84 -19.09 -4.19 26.66
N ARG A 85 -18.02 -3.80 27.36
CA ARG A 85 -18.02 -2.65 28.29
C ARG A 85 -16.87 -1.66 28.05
N GLU A 86 -15.73 -2.13 27.54
CA GLU A 86 -14.52 -1.34 27.35
C GLU A 86 -13.99 -1.44 25.91
N LYS A 87 -13.15 -0.49 25.51
CA LYS A 87 -12.56 -0.36 24.18
C LYS A 87 -11.29 -1.23 24.06
N PHE A 88 -11.45 -2.55 23.99
CA PHE A 88 -10.40 -3.53 23.68
C PHE A 88 -10.72 -4.27 22.39
N ASP A 89 -9.68 -4.86 21.78
CA ASP A 89 -9.87 -5.80 20.68
C ASP A 89 -10.80 -6.93 21.13
N GLN A 90 -11.76 -7.28 20.27
CA GLN A 90 -12.84 -8.22 20.59
C GLN A 90 -12.50 -9.67 20.26
N ILE A 91 -11.51 -9.87 19.39
CA ILE A 91 -11.16 -11.17 18.83
C ILE A 91 -9.74 -11.60 19.22
N MET A 92 -8.87 -10.71 19.70
CA MET A 92 -7.48 -11.01 20.04
C MET A 92 -7.06 -10.47 21.40
N PHE A 93 -6.27 -11.28 22.12
CA PHE A 93 -5.61 -10.85 23.36
C PHE A 93 -4.29 -11.57 23.59
N ILE A 94 -3.46 -11.02 24.48
CA ILE A 94 -2.11 -11.49 24.78
C ILE A 94 -2.04 -12.01 26.21
N VAL A 95 -1.36 -13.14 26.43
CA VAL A 95 -1.21 -13.76 27.76
C VAL A 95 0.24 -14.15 28.04
N ALA A 96 0.79 -13.67 29.15
CA ALA A 96 2.02 -14.22 29.72
C ALA A 96 1.73 -15.55 30.43
N ILE A 97 2.37 -16.62 29.95
CA ILE A 97 2.23 -17.98 30.50
C ILE A 97 3.51 -18.46 31.22
N ASP A 98 4.57 -17.65 31.19
CA ASP A 98 5.87 -17.95 31.76
C ASP A 98 6.43 -16.69 32.43
N ARG A 99 7.07 -16.84 33.61
CA ARG A 99 7.72 -15.71 34.29
C ARG A 99 8.90 -15.18 33.47
N ASN A 100 9.57 -16.05 32.71
CA ASN A 100 10.65 -15.66 31.82
C ASN A 100 10.12 -15.34 30.41
N TRP A 101 9.12 -14.46 30.33
CA TRP A 101 8.49 -14.04 29.07
C TRP A 101 9.45 -13.34 28.10
N LYS A 102 10.60 -12.85 28.57
CA LYS A 102 11.63 -12.23 27.72
C LYS A 102 12.30 -13.24 26.80
N GLU A 103 12.58 -14.43 27.32
CA GLU A 103 13.19 -15.51 26.55
C GLU A 103 12.13 -16.40 25.91
N ASN A 104 11.07 -16.69 26.67
CA ASN A 104 10.07 -17.67 26.28
C ASN A 104 8.87 -17.03 25.57
N GLY A 105 8.77 -15.70 25.48
CA GLY A 105 7.68 -15.01 24.81
C GLY A 105 6.34 -15.09 25.55
N VAL A 106 5.29 -14.64 24.85
CA VAL A 106 3.89 -14.59 25.27
C VAL A 106 3.02 -15.45 24.34
N LEU A 107 1.80 -15.71 24.76
CA LEU A 107 0.78 -16.37 23.95
C LEU A 107 -0.12 -15.31 23.31
N LEU A 108 -0.20 -15.29 21.98
CA LEU A 108 -1.22 -14.53 21.27
C LEU A 108 -2.41 -15.47 21.01
N VAL A 109 -3.60 -15.02 21.40
CA VAL A 109 -4.83 -15.81 21.30
C VAL A 109 -5.80 -15.10 20.36
N SER A 110 -6.36 -15.83 19.41
CA SER A 110 -7.47 -15.39 18.56
C SER A 110 -8.74 -16.18 18.90
N LEU A 111 -9.87 -15.48 18.90
CA LEU A 111 -11.23 -16.02 19.02
C LEU A 111 -11.89 -16.19 17.65
N ASP A 112 -11.24 -15.74 16.59
CA ASP A 112 -11.68 -15.82 15.21
C ASP A 112 -10.45 -16.01 14.31
N ALA A 113 -9.81 -17.17 14.42
CA ALA A 113 -8.56 -17.49 13.74
C ALA A 113 -8.70 -17.59 12.21
N ASP A 114 -9.92 -17.85 11.73
CA ASP A 114 -10.28 -17.86 10.31
C ASP A 114 -11.56 -17.04 10.13
N PRO A 115 -11.45 -15.73 9.77
CA PRO A 115 -12.60 -14.85 9.65
C PRO A 115 -13.54 -15.22 8.49
N ASP A 116 -13.10 -16.10 7.57
CA ASP A 116 -13.93 -16.65 6.51
C ASP A 116 -14.72 -17.90 6.96
N ASP A 117 -14.39 -18.49 8.12
CA ASP A 117 -15.15 -19.57 8.76
C ASP A 117 -16.22 -19.00 9.71
N GLU A 118 -17.49 -19.30 9.43
CA GLU A 118 -18.63 -18.88 10.26
C GLU A 118 -18.58 -19.43 11.71
N GLN A 119 -17.69 -20.37 12.01
CA GLN A 119 -17.60 -21.06 13.30
C GLN A 119 -16.78 -20.34 14.38
N CYS A 120 -16.15 -19.18 14.11
CA CYS A 120 -15.31 -18.44 15.08
C CYS A 120 -14.34 -19.35 15.85
N ARG A 121 -13.45 -20.02 15.11
CA ARG A 121 -12.51 -20.96 15.70
C ARG A 121 -11.51 -20.21 16.58
N THR A 122 -11.34 -20.69 17.81
CA THR A 122 -10.28 -20.18 18.66
C THR A 122 -8.96 -20.81 18.28
N ASP A 123 -7.89 -20.05 18.39
CA ASP A 123 -6.55 -20.59 18.21
C ASP A 123 -5.53 -19.74 18.96
N MET A 124 -4.32 -20.26 19.11
CA MET A 124 -3.23 -19.57 19.80
C MET A 124 -1.87 -20.02 19.30
N PHE A 125 -0.91 -19.11 19.37
CA PHE A 125 0.49 -19.47 19.16
C PHE A 125 1.41 -18.62 20.04
N ARG A 126 2.64 -19.12 20.22
CA ARG A 126 3.65 -18.45 21.03
C ARG A 126 4.46 -17.50 20.18
N ILE A 127 4.65 -16.28 20.67
CA ILE A 127 5.35 -15.21 19.97
C ILE A 127 6.24 -14.44 20.96
N ARG A 128 7.36 -13.88 20.47
CA ARG A 128 8.18 -12.97 21.28
C ARG A 128 7.34 -11.78 21.76
N ALA A 129 7.56 -11.36 23.01
CA ALA A 129 6.81 -10.26 23.59
C ALA A 129 6.89 -9.03 22.68
N GLU A 130 8.08 -8.68 22.20
CA GLU A 130 8.35 -7.50 21.37
C GLU A 130 7.56 -7.42 20.06
N MET A 131 7.23 -8.58 19.49
CA MET A 131 6.51 -8.70 18.23
C MET A 131 4.99 -8.67 18.42
N SER A 132 4.50 -9.03 19.61
CA SER A 132 3.08 -9.38 19.83
C SER A 132 2.11 -8.25 19.50
N GLY A 133 2.39 -7.01 19.92
CA GLY A 133 1.54 -5.86 19.57
C GLY A 133 1.62 -5.50 18.09
N GLY A 134 2.79 -5.66 17.47
CA GLY A 134 2.98 -5.42 16.03
C GLY A 134 2.18 -6.41 15.19
N THR A 135 2.18 -7.69 15.58
CA THR A 135 1.38 -8.75 14.95
C THR A 135 -0.11 -8.48 15.09
N VAL A 136 -0.60 -8.09 16.28
CA VAL A 136 -2.02 -7.70 16.47
C VAL A 136 -2.40 -6.58 15.51
N VAL A 137 -1.63 -5.50 15.46
CA VAL A 137 -1.91 -4.36 14.58
C VAL A 137 -1.82 -4.77 13.11
N GLY A 138 -0.85 -5.62 12.76
CA GLY A 138 -0.70 -6.17 11.41
C GLY A 138 -1.93 -6.95 10.96
N ILE A 139 -2.48 -7.80 11.83
CA ILE A 139 -3.71 -8.57 11.57
C ILE A 139 -4.92 -7.63 11.49
N GLN A 140 -5.07 -6.67 12.42
CA GLN A 140 -6.17 -5.69 12.40
C GLN A 140 -6.18 -4.83 11.13
N LEU A 141 -5.00 -4.49 10.59
CA LEU A 141 -4.84 -3.74 9.36
C LEU A 141 -4.96 -4.61 8.10
N GLY A 142 -4.99 -5.95 8.25
CA GLY A 142 -4.97 -6.89 7.13
C GLY A 142 -3.64 -6.94 6.38
N ASN A 143 -2.53 -6.62 7.06
CA ASN A 143 -1.17 -6.71 6.54
C ASN A 143 -0.58 -8.11 6.63
N THR A 144 -1.05 -8.94 7.57
CA THR A 144 -0.69 -10.35 7.73
C THR A 144 -1.93 -11.12 8.19
N ASP A 145 -2.04 -12.40 7.85
CA ASP A 145 -3.11 -13.26 8.36
C ASP A 145 -2.66 -14.11 9.56
N TRP A 146 -3.61 -14.80 10.18
CA TRP A 146 -3.36 -15.59 11.39
C TRP A 146 -2.40 -16.76 11.14
N GLU A 147 -2.44 -17.39 9.96
CA GLU A 147 -1.57 -18.50 9.63
C GLU A 147 -0.15 -18.02 9.29
N GLU A 148 -0.01 -16.95 8.51
CA GLU A 148 1.28 -16.31 8.22
C GLU A 148 1.98 -15.81 9.51
N SER A 149 1.19 -15.30 10.46
CA SER A 149 1.71 -14.86 11.76
C SER A 149 2.31 -16.02 12.57
N LYS A 150 1.84 -17.25 12.38
CA LYS A 150 2.45 -18.45 12.98
C LYS A 150 3.73 -18.88 12.27
N GLU A 151 3.90 -18.53 10.99
CA GLU A 151 5.12 -18.86 10.23
C GLU A 151 6.28 -17.91 10.59
N THR A 152 6.00 -16.81 11.29
CA THR A 152 6.99 -15.80 11.68
C THR A 152 7.61 -16.15 13.05
N ASP A 153 8.84 -16.71 13.05
CA ASP A 153 9.67 -17.01 14.23
C ASP A 153 8.91 -17.58 15.44
N LEU A 154 8.37 -18.79 15.26
CA LEU A 154 8.08 -19.67 16.40
C LEU A 154 9.40 -19.86 17.16
N LEU A 155 9.42 -19.52 18.45
CA LEU A 155 10.38 -20.13 19.38
C LEU A 155 10.16 -21.65 19.24
N VAL A 156 11.03 -22.31 18.46
CA VAL A 156 11.00 -23.74 18.25
C VAL A 156 10.99 -24.37 19.63
N ILE A 157 9.86 -24.95 20.02
CA ILE A 157 9.85 -25.91 21.12
C ILE A 157 10.53 -27.14 20.52
N GLU A 158 11.85 -27.19 20.64
CA GLU A 158 12.58 -28.42 20.38
C GLU A 158 12.12 -29.43 21.43
N GLU A 159 11.22 -30.32 21.02
CA GLU A 159 11.07 -31.60 21.69
C GLU A 159 12.40 -32.35 21.55
N ASN A 160 13.22 -32.28 22.60
CA ASN A 160 14.29 -33.21 22.97
C ASN A 160 14.92 -34.01 21.83
N GLY A 161 16.08 -33.55 21.32
CA GLY A 161 16.78 -34.29 20.28
C GLY A 161 18.23 -33.89 20.07
N GLY A 162 19.10 -34.18 21.05
CA GLY A 162 20.50 -34.47 20.74
C GLY A 162 21.50 -33.38 21.11
N ASN A 163 22.07 -33.57 22.30
CA ASN A 163 23.40 -33.14 22.69
C ASN A 163 24.40 -33.26 21.53
N ASP A 164 25.06 -32.16 21.16
CA ASP A 164 26.46 -32.18 20.76
C ASP A 164 27.07 -30.82 21.11
N ASP A 165 27.80 -30.86 22.21
CA ASP A 165 28.78 -29.88 22.64
C ASP A 165 29.88 -29.81 21.57
N ASP A 166 30.17 -28.61 21.06
CA ASP A 166 31.54 -28.29 20.67
C ASP A 166 31.79 -26.79 20.84
N ASP A 167 32.43 -26.49 21.98
CA ASP A 167 33.06 -25.23 22.31
C ASP A 167 34.20 -24.96 21.32
N GLY A 168 34.04 -23.90 20.53
CA GLY A 168 35.09 -23.33 19.69
C GLY A 168 35.05 -21.81 19.79
N ASP A 169 35.81 -21.27 20.75
CA ASP A 169 36.15 -19.85 20.87
C ASP A 169 36.54 -19.24 19.52
N ASP A 170 35.70 -18.37 18.97
CA ASP A 170 36.14 -17.38 18.00
C ASP A 170 35.52 -16.00 18.28
N ALA A 171 36.44 -15.12 18.66
CA ALA A 171 36.43 -13.66 18.58
C ALA A 171 35.10 -12.96 18.27
N LYS A 172 34.65 -12.20 19.28
CA LYS A 172 33.72 -11.07 19.20
C LYS A 172 34.00 -10.15 18.00
N SER A 173 33.35 -10.44 16.89
CA SER A 173 33.04 -9.47 15.83
C SER A 173 31.66 -9.84 15.29
N GLY A 174 30.62 -9.58 16.09
CA GLY A 174 29.25 -9.73 15.60
C GLY A 174 29.09 -8.84 14.35
N PRO A 175 28.45 -9.32 13.26
CA PRO A 175 28.28 -8.50 12.07
C PRO A 175 27.42 -7.30 12.46
N GLN A 176 27.99 -6.10 12.37
CA GLN A 176 27.24 -4.86 12.42
C GLN A 176 26.11 -4.92 11.37
N PRO A 177 24.90 -4.43 11.68
CA PRO A 177 23.86 -4.28 10.67
C PRO A 177 24.42 -3.47 9.50
N SER A 178 24.39 -4.02 8.28
CA SER A 178 24.81 -3.29 7.09
C SER A 178 23.82 -2.16 6.81
N ALA A 179 24.36 -1.03 6.35
CA ALA A 179 23.55 0.10 5.91
C ALA A 179 22.61 -0.33 4.77
N ALA A 180 21.50 0.39 4.59
CA ALA A 180 20.50 0.15 3.54
C ALA A 180 21.06 0.20 2.09
N ASP A 181 22.32 0.60 1.95
CA ASP A 181 23.03 0.85 0.70
C ASP A 181 24.35 0.05 0.59
N ASP A 182 24.50 -1.07 1.31
CA ASP A 182 25.62 -1.99 1.07
C ASP A 182 25.54 -2.53 -0.36
N GLU A 183 26.53 -2.19 -1.19
CA GLU A 183 26.48 -2.43 -2.63
C GLU A 183 26.38 -3.92 -2.97
N GLY A 184 26.74 -4.80 -2.03
CA GLY A 184 26.77 -6.24 -2.24
C GLY A 184 27.63 -6.61 -3.44
N ASP A 185 27.44 -7.81 -3.99
CA ASP A 185 28.05 -8.15 -5.28
C ASP A 185 27.03 -7.93 -6.43
N PRO A 186 27.45 -7.44 -7.62
CA PRO A 186 26.54 -7.15 -8.73
C PRO A 186 25.66 -8.34 -9.14
N GLU A 187 26.14 -9.57 -9.00
CA GLU A 187 25.37 -10.78 -9.30
C GLU A 187 24.46 -11.21 -8.15
N SER A 188 24.83 -10.91 -6.90
CA SER A 188 24.16 -11.36 -5.68
C SER A 188 23.19 -10.35 -5.07
N GLY A 189 23.42 -9.06 -5.28
CA GLY A 189 22.63 -7.97 -4.73
C GLY A 189 23.08 -7.58 -3.33
N PRO A 190 22.41 -6.60 -2.71
CA PRO A 190 22.71 -6.19 -1.35
C PRO A 190 22.50 -7.36 -0.37
N ILE A 191 23.20 -7.32 0.77
CA ILE A 191 23.02 -8.30 1.84
C ILE A 191 21.56 -8.25 2.32
N PRO A 192 20.84 -9.39 2.38
CA PRO A 192 19.48 -9.43 2.88
C PRO A 192 19.39 -8.91 4.32
N PRO A 193 18.39 -8.09 4.65
CA PRO A 193 18.13 -7.67 6.02
C PRO A 193 17.70 -8.88 6.86
N ARG A 194 18.03 -8.85 8.16
CA ARG A 194 17.71 -9.94 9.09
C ARG A 194 16.22 -10.05 9.40
N LYS A 195 15.48 -8.94 9.31
CA LYS A 195 14.04 -8.86 9.61
C LYS A 195 13.31 -7.97 8.60
N PRO A 196 12.01 -8.20 8.37
CA PRO A 196 11.20 -7.34 7.51
C PRO A 196 10.99 -5.95 8.11
N THR A 197 10.45 -5.04 7.32
CA THR A 197 9.89 -3.78 7.84
C THR A 197 8.53 -4.02 8.51
N PRO A 198 7.94 -3.03 9.19
CA PRO A 198 6.55 -3.13 9.66
C PRO A 198 5.52 -3.41 8.55
N LEU A 199 5.87 -3.25 7.27
CA LEU A 199 5.02 -3.65 6.14
C LEU A 199 5.06 -5.16 5.85
N GLY A 200 5.93 -5.93 6.52
CA GLY A 200 6.17 -7.35 6.24
C GLY A 200 7.13 -7.60 5.07
N TYR A 201 7.45 -6.58 4.28
CA TYR A 201 8.33 -6.71 3.11
C TYR A 201 9.16 -5.44 2.82
N PHE A 202 10.08 -5.56 1.86
CA PHE A 202 10.83 -4.49 1.24
C PHE A 202 10.47 -4.38 -0.25
N ILE A 203 10.33 -3.16 -0.76
CA ILE A 203 10.11 -2.88 -2.17
C ILE A 203 11.47 -2.71 -2.85
N GLY A 204 11.74 -3.56 -3.84
CA GLY A 204 12.97 -3.47 -4.62
C GLY A 204 13.01 -2.21 -5.48
N VAL A 205 14.19 -1.60 -5.59
CA VAL A 205 14.45 -0.45 -6.47
C VAL A 205 15.66 -0.74 -7.35
N TYR A 206 15.52 -0.52 -8.65
CA TYR A 206 16.61 -0.60 -9.62
C TYR A 206 16.84 0.77 -10.23
N GLY A 207 18.09 1.14 -10.50
CA GLY A 207 18.42 2.39 -11.18
C GLY A 207 19.37 2.15 -12.34
N ILE A 208 19.44 3.10 -13.28
CA ILE A 208 20.52 3.13 -14.26
C ILE A 208 21.76 3.82 -13.69
N ASP A 209 22.91 3.57 -14.33
CA ASP A 209 24.11 4.35 -14.06
C ASP A 209 23.88 5.86 -14.31
N GLY A 210 24.44 6.70 -13.43
CA GLY A 210 24.24 8.15 -13.43
C GLY A 210 23.05 8.68 -12.63
N VAL A 211 22.13 7.82 -12.15
CA VAL A 211 21.07 8.25 -11.22
C VAL A 211 21.62 8.33 -9.79
N ASP A 212 21.37 9.44 -9.11
CA ASP A 212 21.71 9.60 -7.69
C ASP A 212 20.89 8.64 -6.82
N ARG A 213 21.56 7.61 -6.31
CA ARG A 213 20.99 6.51 -5.52
C ARG A 213 20.38 6.99 -4.20
N THR A 214 21.06 7.93 -3.53
CA THR A 214 20.57 8.48 -2.27
C THR A 214 19.30 9.29 -2.51
N SER A 215 19.30 10.12 -3.56
CA SER A 215 18.07 10.81 -3.97
C SER A 215 16.98 9.84 -4.41
N LEU A 216 17.32 8.72 -5.04
CA LEU A 216 16.37 7.71 -5.48
C LEU A 216 15.56 7.15 -4.32
N ILE A 217 16.24 6.65 -3.29
CA ILE A 217 15.59 6.12 -2.09
C ILE A 217 14.87 7.23 -1.33
N ARG A 218 15.51 8.38 -1.12
CA ARG A 218 14.93 9.51 -0.37
C ARG A 218 13.57 9.96 -0.89
N ASN A 219 13.42 10.10 -2.21
CA ASN A 219 12.18 10.62 -2.78
C ASN A 219 11.05 9.58 -2.78
N LEU A 220 11.37 8.28 -2.75
CA LEU A 220 10.38 7.20 -2.76
C LEU A 220 10.03 6.69 -1.36
N GLN A 221 10.92 6.85 -0.38
CA GLN A 221 10.74 6.32 0.96
C GLN A 221 9.73 7.15 1.77
N PRO A 222 8.60 6.53 2.20
CA PRO A 222 7.70 7.18 3.14
C PRO A 222 8.42 7.54 4.44
N GLY A 223 8.24 8.77 4.91
CA GLY A 223 8.82 9.20 6.17
C GLY A 223 10.36 9.19 6.20
N TYR A 224 11.04 9.36 5.07
CA TYR A 224 12.51 9.32 4.99
C TYR A 224 13.21 10.18 6.05
N GLU A 225 12.68 11.37 6.35
CA GLU A 225 13.24 12.30 7.34
C GLU A 225 13.06 11.82 8.80
N HIS A 226 12.22 10.81 9.03
CA HIS A 226 11.75 10.36 10.33
C HIS A 226 11.94 8.84 10.46
N GLY A 227 13.20 8.37 10.45
CA GLY A 227 13.50 6.96 10.68
C GLY A 227 14.96 6.58 10.42
N SER A 228 15.42 5.50 11.04
CA SER A 228 16.70 4.88 10.68
C SER A 228 16.55 4.12 9.36
N SER A 229 17.65 3.99 8.61
CA SER A 229 17.68 3.30 7.32
C SER A 229 17.24 1.83 7.39
N GLU A 230 17.34 1.23 8.59
CA GLU A 230 16.90 -0.12 8.88
C GLU A 230 15.38 -0.29 8.72
N HIS A 231 14.59 0.76 8.97
CA HIS A 231 13.12 0.75 8.85
C HIS A 231 12.60 1.17 7.48
N TRP A 232 13.48 1.56 6.55
CA TRP A 232 13.04 1.94 5.21
C TRP A 232 12.47 0.75 4.45
N ALA A 233 11.30 0.96 3.86
CA ALA A 233 10.59 -0.01 3.04
C ALA A 233 11.23 -0.20 1.67
N LEU A 234 12.00 0.77 1.16
CA LEU A 234 12.69 0.66 -0.13
C LEU A 234 14.14 0.22 0.03
N ARG A 235 14.60 -0.62 -0.92
CA ARG A 235 15.97 -1.12 -0.98
C ARG A 235 16.48 -1.10 -2.41
N LEU A 236 17.66 -0.53 -2.63
CA LEU A 236 18.34 -0.61 -3.92
C LEU A 236 18.80 -2.05 -4.17
N GLN A 237 18.39 -2.64 -5.29
CA GLN A 237 18.66 -4.05 -5.64
C GLN A 237 19.65 -4.23 -6.80
N GLY A 238 19.96 -3.14 -7.50
CA GLY A 238 20.95 -3.16 -8.57
C GLY A 238 21.01 -1.89 -9.39
N ILE A 239 22.14 -1.72 -10.06
CA ILE A 239 22.38 -0.68 -11.07
C ILE A 239 22.51 -1.35 -12.43
N LEU A 240 21.76 -0.85 -13.41
CA LEU A 240 21.66 -1.41 -14.75
C LEU A 240 22.33 -0.48 -15.78
N PRO A 241 22.91 -1.03 -16.87
CA PRO A 241 23.53 -0.19 -17.89
C PRO A 241 22.50 0.68 -18.62
N ALA A 242 22.71 2.00 -18.62
CA ALA A 242 21.86 2.95 -19.35
C ALA A 242 21.84 2.67 -20.86
N THR A 243 22.86 2.00 -21.41
CA THR A 243 22.97 1.63 -22.83
C THR A 243 21.87 0.67 -23.30
N LEU A 244 21.13 0.03 -22.38
CA LEU A 244 20.01 -0.84 -22.72
C LEU A 244 18.75 -0.06 -23.16
N GLY A 245 18.71 1.25 -22.89
CA GLY A 245 17.53 2.08 -23.08
C GLY A 245 16.38 1.76 -22.12
N PRO A 246 15.34 2.61 -22.03
CA PRO A 246 14.28 2.50 -21.01
C PRO A 246 13.62 1.12 -20.90
N ALA A 247 13.13 0.59 -22.02
CA ALA A 247 12.46 -0.71 -22.06
C ALA A 247 13.43 -1.89 -21.78
N GLY A 248 14.69 -1.78 -22.24
CA GLY A 248 15.71 -2.79 -21.99
C GLY A 248 16.10 -2.87 -20.52
N VAL A 249 16.22 -1.72 -19.85
CA VAL A 249 16.47 -1.61 -18.41
C VAL A 249 15.32 -2.26 -17.62
N VAL A 250 14.07 -1.94 -17.95
CA VAL A 250 12.90 -2.55 -17.29
C VAL A 250 12.89 -4.07 -17.48
N SER A 251 13.16 -4.57 -18.69
CA SER A 251 13.23 -6.01 -18.94
C SER A 251 14.36 -6.68 -18.15
N ALA A 252 15.55 -6.06 -18.11
CA ALA A 252 16.68 -6.58 -17.35
C ALA A 252 16.37 -6.64 -15.83
N ALA A 253 15.69 -5.62 -15.30
CA ALA A 253 15.23 -5.62 -13.92
C ALA A 253 14.22 -6.76 -13.64
N MET A 254 13.26 -6.98 -14.56
CA MET A 254 12.29 -8.09 -14.45
C MET A 254 12.96 -9.46 -14.39
N ASP A 255 14.05 -9.65 -15.14
CA ASP A 255 14.76 -10.94 -15.18
C ASP A 255 15.70 -11.11 -13.97
N LEU A 256 16.20 -10.00 -13.40
CA LEU A 256 17.06 -9.99 -12.22
C LEU A 256 16.28 -10.16 -10.92
N HIS A 257 15.09 -9.58 -10.81
CA HIS A 257 14.34 -9.50 -9.56
C HIS A 257 14.02 -10.86 -8.90
N PRO A 258 13.56 -11.89 -9.62
CA PRO A 258 13.33 -13.21 -9.03
C PRO A 258 14.57 -13.78 -8.31
N ARG A 259 15.76 -13.61 -8.91
CA ARG A 259 17.04 -14.06 -8.31
C ARG A 259 17.40 -13.29 -7.04
N ARG A 260 16.93 -12.05 -6.91
CA ARG A 260 17.09 -11.26 -5.68
C ARG A 260 16.14 -11.77 -4.60
N CYS A 261 14.89 -12.06 -4.95
CA CYS A 261 13.90 -12.62 -4.03
C CYS A 261 14.29 -14.01 -3.49
N GLU A 262 14.99 -14.83 -4.28
CA GLU A 262 15.55 -16.12 -3.82
C GLU A 262 16.53 -15.96 -2.63
N ARG A 263 17.21 -14.82 -2.55
CA ARG A 263 18.22 -14.55 -1.50
C ARG A 263 17.67 -13.70 -0.37
N ASN A 264 16.74 -12.80 -0.68
CA ASN A 264 16.08 -11.96 0.28
C ASN A 264 14.58 -12.32 0.33
N PRO A 265 14.17 -13.18 1.28
CA PRO A 265 12.78 -13.65 1.35
C PRO A 265 11.79 -12.53 1.67
N TRP A 266 12.28 -11.41 2.21
CA TRP A 266 11.48 -10.24 2.57
C TRP A 266 11.28 -9.26 1.41
N LEU A 267 11.80 -9.52 0.19
CA LEU A 267 11.50 -8.66 -0.96
C LEU A 267 10.08 -8.90 -1.47
N HIS A 268 9.40 -7.81 -1.84
CA HIS A 268 8.09 -7.86 -2.46
C HIS A 268 8.19 -8.59 -3.81
N LYS A 269 7.66 -9.81 -3.86
CA LYS A 269 7.88 -10.76 -4.96
C LYS A 269 7.37 -10.28 -6.33
N PHE A 270 6.30 -9.47 -6.33
CA PHE A 270 5.59 -9.11 -7.57
C PHE A 270 5.77 -7.67 -8.03
N LEU A 271 6.02 -6.71 -7.14
CA LEU A 271 6.00 -5.27 -7.43
C LEU A 271 7.34 -4.63 -7.01
N PHE A 272 7.94 -3.87 -7.92
CA PHE A 272 9.19 -3.16 -7.66
C PHE A 272 9.36 -1.93 -8.56
N PHE A 273 10.31 -1.05 -8.24
CA PHE A 273 10.57 0.18 -9.00
C PHE A 273 11.81 0.12 -9.87
N VAL A 274 11.77 0.83 -11.00
CA VAL A 274 12.90 1.03 -11.90
C VAL A 274 13.02 2.52 -12.27
N ALA A 275 14.18 3.11 -11.99
CA ALA A 275 14.58 4.41 -12.54
C ALA A 275 15.30 4.18 -13.87
N ASP A 276 14.53 4.21 -14.96
CA ASP A 276 14.96 3.89 -16.32
C ASP A 276 15.41 5.11 -17.13
N THR A 277 15.33 6.31 -16.55
CA THR A 277 15.80 7.58 -17.14
C THR A 277 16.77 8.29 -16.18
N PRO A 278 17.63 9.19 -16.70
CA PRO A 278 18.58 9.93 -15.86
C PRO A 278 17.89 11.00 -14.98
N SER A 279 16.65 11.38 -15.30
CA SER A 279 15.88 12.41 -14.60
C SER A 279 14.53 11.90 -14.08
N PRO A 280 14.49 10.96 -13.10
CA PRO A 280 13.22 10.42 -12.58
C PRO A 280 12.27 11.49 -12.02
N LYS A 281 12.79 12.64 -11.57
CA LYS A 281 11.98 13.76 -11.09
C LYS A 281 11.10 14.37 -12.18
N GLU A 282 11.58 14.40 -13.42
CA GLU A 282 10.86 14.96 -14.56
C GLU A 282 10.04 13.85 -15.26
N ASP A 283 10.69 12.71 -15.48
CA ASP A 283 10.17 11.58 -16.27
C ASP A 283 9.43 10.53 -15.42
N GLY A 284 9.35 10.70 -14.10
CA GLY A 284 8.74 9.73 -13.20
C GLY A 284 9.58 8.45 -12.99
N ILE A 285 9.01 7.56 -12.17
CA ILE A 285 9.56 6.24 -11.86
C ILE A 285 8.70 5.15 -12.52
N VAL A 286 9.29 4.03 -12.91
CA VAL A 286 8.53 2.90 -13.44
C VAL A 286 8.19 1.93 -12.32
N LEU A 287 6.90 1.68 -12.10
CA LEU A 287 6.43 0.54 -11.32
C LEU A 287 6.32 -0.67 -12.24
N VAL A 288 6.92 -1.78 -11.81
CA VAL A 288 6.95 -3.04 -12.53
C VAL A 288 6.12 -4.09 -11.80
N SER A 289 5.42 -4.93 -12.56
CA SER A 289 4.73 -6.12 -12.08
C SER A 289 5.27 -7.37 -12.78
N LEU A 290 5.68 -8.37 -12.00
CA LEU A 290 5.99 -9.73 -12.49
C LEU A 290 4.76 -10.63 -12.61
N GLY A 291 3.60 -10.14 -12.18
CA GLY A 291 2.37 -10.91 -12.10
C GLY A 291 2.20 -11.57 -10.74
N GLY A 292 0.97 -11.67 -10.27
CA GLY A 292 0.67 -12.16 -8.92
C GLY A 292 -0.74 -11.77 -8.51
N LYS A 293 -1.03 -11.89 -7.21
CA LYS A 293 -2.29 -11.41 -6.63
C LYS A 293 -1.99 -10.62 -5.36
N SER A 294 -2.81 -9.61 -5.09
CA SER A 294 -2.81 -8.90 -3.82
C SER A 294 -3.26 -9.86 -2.72
N GLU A 295 -2.60 -9.82 -1.57
CA GLU A 295 -2.86 -10.74 -0.47
C GLU A 295 -4.19 -10.42 0.22
N ALA A 296 -4.47 -9.14 0.47
CA ALA A 296 -5.64 -8.73 1.24
C ALA A 296 -6.99 -8.90 0.52
N ARG A 297 -7.03 -8.82 -0.82
CA ARG A 297 -8.30 -8.79 -1.59
C ARG A 297 -8.24 -9.51 -2.95
N GLY A 298 -7.19 -10.30 -3.20
CA GLY A 298 -7.06 -11.14 -4.39
C GLY A 298 -6.97 -10.40 -5.72
N LYS A 299 -6.62 -9.11 -5.75
CA LYS A 299 -6.51 -8.32 -6.99
C LYS A 299 -5.32 -8.82 -7.82
N ILE A 300 -5.55 -9.18 -9.07
CA ILE A 300 -4.51 -9.75 -9.93
C ILE A 300 -3.61 -8.64 -10.49
N PHE A 301 -2.30 -8.82 -10.36
CA PHE A 301 -1.30 -8.01 -11.02
C PHE A 301 -0.97 -8.63 -12.38
N PRO A 302 -0.93 -7.84 -13.47
CA PRO A 302 -0.60 -8.38 -14.78
C PRO A 302 0.87 -8.75 -14.87
N ALA A 303 1.17 -9.90 -15.48
CA ALA A 303 2.54 -10.39 -15.62
C ALA A 303 3.35 -9.50 -16.58
N ARG A 304 4.64 -9.31 -16.24
CA ARG A 304 5.64 -8.56 -17.01
C ARG A 304 5.12 -7.22 -17.56
N SER A 305 4.33 -6.53 -16.74
CA SER A 305 3.72 -5.25 -17.09
C SER A 305 4.39 -4.13 -16.32
N TRP A 306 4.35 -2.92 -16.85
CA TRP A 306 4.92 -1.76 -16.18
C TRP A 306 4.13 -0.50 -16.49
N GLN A 307 4.18 0.46 -15.57
CA GLN A 307 3.54 1.76 -15.70
C GLN A 307 4.39 2.85 -15.05
N ARG A 308 4.30 4.07 -15.56
CA ARG A 308 5.08 5.20 -15.07
C ARG A 308 4.27 5.98 -14.03
N LEU A 309 4.90 6.33 -12.93
CA LEU A 309 4.29 7.02 -11.79
C LEU A 309 5.09 8.30 -11.47
N PRO A 310 4.46 9.27 -10.78
CA PRO A 310 5.21 10.39 -10.21
C PRO A 310 6.31 9.86 -9.27
N PHE A 311 7.47 10.50 -9.31
CA PHE A 311 8.63 10.12 -8.49
C PHE A 311 8.54 10.72 -7.08
N THR A 312 7.53 10.29 -6.32
CA THR A 312 7.31 10.71 -4.93
C THR A 312 6.87 9.51 -4.09
N ALA A 313 7.18 9.53 -2.79
CA ALA A 313 6.78 8.49 -1.86
C ALA A 313 5.25 8.36 -1.76
N ILE A 314 4.55 9.50 -1.81
CA ILE A 314 3.09 9.56 -1.74
C ILE A 314 2.48 8.85 -2.97
N ASP A 315 2.91 9.22 -4.17
CA ASP A 315 2.27 8.73 -5.39
C ASP A 315 2.70 7.31 -5.76
N ALA A 316 4.00 7.03 -5.67
CA ALA A 316 4.57 5.74 -6.08
C ALA A 316 4.43 4.69 -4.98
N THR A 317 4.96 4.95 -3.80
CA THR A 317 5.04 3.92 -2.75
C THR A 317 3.70 3.74 -2.04
N GLN A 318 3.18 4.82 -1.45
CA GLN A 318 1.95 4.77 -0.64
C GLN A 318 0.72 4.54 -1.51
N ASN A 319 0.46 5.42 -2.47
CA ASN A 319 -0.76 5.37 -3.27
C ASN A 319 -0.74 4.29 -4.35
N ALA A 320 0.42 3.79 -4.79
CA ALA A 320 0.47 2.70 -5.76
C ALA A 320 0.77 1.35 -5.10
N VAL A 321 1.99 1.10 -4.63
CA VAL A 321 2.37 -0.24 -4.14
C VAL A 321 1.57 -0.66 -2.92
N CYS A 322 1.53 0.15 -1.85
CA CYS A 322 0.81 -0.24 -0.63
C CYS A 322 -0.69 -0.43 -0.91
N MET A 323 -1.33 0.52 -1.62
CA MET A 323 -2.75 0.42 -1.96
C MET A 323 -3.07 -0.75 -2.90
N MET A 324 -2.17 -1.11 -3.81
CA MET A 324 -2.34 -2.30 -4.66
C MET A 324 -2.18 -3.59 -3.86
N ASN A 325 -1.20 -3.65 -2.95
CA ASN A 325 -1.00 -4.84 -2.11
C ASN A 325 -2.19 -5.07 -1.16
N MET A 326 -2.74 -4.00 -0.59
CA MET A 326 -3.98 -4.03 0.18
C MET A 326 -5.25 -4.22 -0.68
N GLY A 327 -5.12 -4.25 -2.01
CA GLY A 327 -6.22 -4.43 -2.95
C GLY A 327 -7.25 -3.28 -3.03
N TYR A 328 -6.90 -2.10 -2.50
CA TYR A 328 -7.69 -0.88 -2.62
C TYR A 328 -7.47 -0.14 -3.94
N ARG A 329 -6.40 -0.47 -4.66
CA ARG A 329 -6.08 0.07 -5.98
C ARG A 329 -5.90 -1.06 -6.98
N SER A 330 -6.49 -0.93 -8.15
CA SER A 330 -6.24 -1.83 -9.27
C SER A 330 -5.00 -1.37 -10.04
N TRP A 331 -4.34 -2.32 -10.70
CA TRP A 331 -3.41 -1.98 -11.78
C TRP A 331 -4.15 -1.17 -12.85
N LEU A 332 -3.51 -0.15 -13.45
CA LEU A 332 -4.19 0.71 -14.42
C LEU A 332 -4.76 -0.15 -15.56
N PRO A 333 -6.10 -0.25 -15.70
CA PRO A 333 -6.69 -1.13 -16.68
C PRO A 333 -6.43 -0.56 -18.08
N PRO A 334 -5.80 -1.31 -18.99
CA PRO A 334 -5.47 -0.81 -20.34
C PRO A 334 -6.74 -0.50 -21.16
N ASP A 335 -7.86 -1.15 -20.83
CA ASP A 335 -9.03 -1.20 -21.69
C ASP A 335 -10.07 -0.11 -21.41
N SER A 336 -9.76 0.91 -20.59
CA SER A 336 -10.70 2.00 -20.30
C SER A 336 -10.01 3.37 -20.32
N PRO A 337 -10.13 4.14 -21.41
CA PRO A 337 -9.51 5.45 -21.50
C PRO A 337 -10.12 6.40 -20.47
N ALA A 338 -9.27 7.04 -19.69
CA ALA A 338 -9.66 8.12 -18.80
C ALA A 338 -9.74 9.44 -19.58
N MET A 339 -10.80 10.21 -19.33
CA MET A 339 -11.04 11.48 -20.02
C MET A 339 -11.00 12.62 -19.01
N ALA A 340 -10.32 13.70 -19.37
CA ALA A 340 -10.43 14.94 -18.62
C ALA A 340 -11.79 15.58 -18.87
N VAL A 341 -12.39 16.12 -17.80
CA VAL A 341 -13.69 16.77 -17.83
C VAL A 341 -13.54 18.16 -17.24
N PHE A 342 -13.62 19.18 -18.09
CA PHE A 342 -13.64 20.58 -17.72
C PHE A 342 -15.07 21.01 -17.42
N MET A 343 -15.27 21.56 -16.22
CA MET A 343 -16.55 22.15 -15.82
C MET A 343 -16.60 23.61 -16.30
N CYS A 344 -17.19 23.84 -17.48
CA CYS A 344 -17.33 25.15 -18.09
C CYS A 344 -18.63 25.82 -17.64
N GLY A 345 -18.62 26.57 -16.54
CA GLY A 345 -19.80 27.29 -16.03
C GLY A 345 -20.15 26.96 -14.57
N ALA A 346 -21.41 27.24 -14.16
CA ALA A 346 -21.81 27.26 -12.75
C ALA A 346 -21.63 25.92 -12.03
N ALA A 347 -20.83 25.98 -10.97
CA ALA A 347 -20.20 24.90 -10.21
C ALA A 347 -21.11 23.86 -9.51
N GLU A 348 -22.43 23.97 -9.55
CA GLU A 348 -23.29 23.35 -8.52
C GLU A 348 -23.74 21.90 -8.77
N GLN A 349 -23.64 21.33 -9.97
CA GLN A 349 -24.10 19.93 -10.26
C GLN A 349 -22.94 18.99 -10.64
N ARG A 350 -21.82 19.08 -9.93
CA ARG A 350 -20.60 18.31 -10.25
C ARG A 350 -20.78 16.79 -10.12
N TYR A 351 -21.49 16.34 -9.08
CA TYR A 351 -21.65 14.91 -8.79
C TYR A 351 -22.60 14.19 -9.74
N GLU A 352 -23.66 14.87 -10.18
CA GLU A 352 -24.59 14.36 -11.18
C GLU A 352 -23.87 14.13 -12.51
N MET A 353 -23.03 15.07 -12.93
CA MET A 353 -22.30 14.96 -14.20
C MET A 353 -21.31 13.80 -14.24
N VAL A 354 -20.55 13.56 -13.16
CA VAL A 354 -19.68 12.37 -13.07
C VAL A 354 -20.50 11.09 -13.20
N SER A 355 -21.63 11.02 -12.52
CA SER A 355 -22.50 9.83 -12.55
C SER A 355 -23.13 9.60 -13.93
N MET A 356 -23.32 10.66 -14.72
CA MET A 356 -23.78 10.56 -16.10
C MET A 356 -22.67 10.11 -17.06
N LEU A 357 -21.46 10.67 -16.93
CA LEU A 357 -20.31 10.30 -17.76
C LEU A 357 -19.76 8.90 -17.45
N ASP A 358 -19.86 8.50 -16.18
CA ASP A 358 -19.47 7.18 -15.70
C ASP A 358 -20.48 6.64 -14.67
N PRO A 359 -21.52 5.93 -15.13
CA PRO A 359 -22.52 5.31 -14.24
C PRO A 359 -21.95 4.30 -13.25
N LYS A 360 -20.69 3.87 -13.44
CA LYS A 360 -19.98 2.95 -12.55
C LYS A 360 -19.02 3.66 -11.61
N ALA A 361 -18.98 5.00 -11.58
CA ALA A 361 -18.02 5.77 -10.78
C ALA A 361 -17.98 5.35 -9.32
N SER A 362 -19.14 5.11 -8.69
CA SER A 362 -19.24 4.68 -7.28
C SER A 362 -18.76 3.25 -7.01
N LYS A 363 -18.57 2.44 -8.05
CA LYS A 363 -18.13 1.04 -7.96
C LYS A 363 -16.66 0.86 -8.36
N ARG A 364 -16.05 1.88 -8.97
CA ARG A 364 -14.64 1.85 -9.37
C ARG A 364 -13.77 2.04 -8.15
N VAL A 365 -12.73 1.23 -8.06
CA VAL A 365 -11.67 1.43 -7.06
C VAL A 365 -10.61 2.39 -7.62
N ALA A 366 -9.68 2.80 -6.75
CA ALA A 366 -8.58 3.64 -7.17
C ALA A 366 -7.83 3.02 -8.37
N GLY A 367 -7.47 3.83 -9.35
CA GLY A 367 -6.82 3.40 -10.59
C GLY A 367 -7.76 2.94 -11.71
N GLU A 368 -9.04 2.69 -11.44
CA GLU A 368 -10.04 2.32 -12.46
C GLU A 368 -10.84 3.53 -12.97
N GLU A 369 -10.51 4.74 -12.54
CA GLU A 369 -11.27 5.94 -12.86
C GLU A 369 -11.16 6.28 -14.35
N VAL A 370 -12.31 6.53 -14.98
CA VAL A 370 -12.40 6.92 -16.40
C VAL A 370 -12.73 8.39 -16.62
N VAL A 371 -12.93 9.13 -15.51
CA VAL A 371 -13.23 10.55 -15.50
C VAL A 371 -12.22 11.26 -14.60
N VAL A 372 -11.53 12.24 -15.14
CA VAL A 372 -10.60 13.12 -14.42
C VAL A 372 -11.19 14.52 -14.39
N LEU A 373 -11.74 14.91 -13.24
CA LEU A 373 -12.36 16.23 -13.09
C LEU A 373 -11.31 17.34 -13.02
N ILE A 374 -11.33 18.24 -14.01
CA ILE A 374 -10.49 19.43 -14.03
C ILE A 374 -11.28 20.58 -13.41
N ARG A 375 -10.83 21.03 -12.23
CA ARG A 375 -11.55 22.00 -11.41
C ARG A 375 -11.12 23.43 -11.75
N PRO A 376 -12.07 24.39 -11.84
CA PRO A 376 -11.75 25.81 -11.76
C PRO A 376 -10.97 26.06 -10.46
N GLY A 377 -9.98 26.94 -10.50
CA GLY A 377 -9.06 27.10 -9.38
C GLY A 377 -8.38 28.46 -9.35
N MET A 378 -7.67 28.69 -8.25
CA MET A 378 -6.89 29.91 -8.03
C MET A 378 -5.50 29.73 -8.63
N GLU A 379 -5.15 30.56 -9.60
CA GLU A 379 -3.83 30.62 -10.18
C GLU A 379 -2.99 31.69 -9.52
N TRP A 380 -1.87 31.28 -8.95
CA TRP A 380 -0.90 32.19 -8.37
C TRP A 380 0.09 32.64 -9.43
N SER A 381 0.18 33.95 -9.62
CA SER A 381 1.20 34.62 -10.43
C SER A 381 1.99 35.60 -9.55
N GLU A 382 3.07 36.18 -10.08
CA GLU A 382 3.78 37.29 -9.41
C GLU A 382 2.84 38.48 -9.11
N ALA A 383 1.76 38.62 -9.87
CA ALA A 383 0.72 39.64 -9.67
C ALA A 383 -0.37 39.23 -8.66
N GLY A 384 -0.25 38.07 -8.01
CA GLY A 384 -1.21 37.53 -7.06
C GLY A 384 -2.07 36.39 -7.61
N GLY A 385 -3.00 35.92 -6.78
CA GLY A 385 -3.91 34.81 -7.09
C GLY A 385 -5.13 35.27 -7.89
N LYS A 386 -5.37 34.70 -9.07
CA LYS A 386 -6.56 34.94 -9.89
C LYS A 386 -7.43 33.67 -9.92
N TRP A 387 -8.73 33.82 -9.64
CA TRP A 387 -9.68 32.73 -9.88
C TRP A 387 -9.90 32.55 -11.38
N VAL A 388 -9.74 31.34 -11.88
CA VAL A 388 -9.96 31.00 -13.28
C VAL A 388 -11.22 30.15 -13.41
N GLU A 389 -12.19 30.69 -14.14
CA GLU A 389 -13.32 29.92 -14.65
C GLU A 389 -12.96 29.32 -16.02
N TYR A 390 -13.39 28.10 -16.28
CA TYR A 390 -13.17 27.47 -17.57
C TYR A 390 -14.26 27.88 -18.56
N SER A 391 -13.83 28.40 -19.70
CA SER A 391 -14.57 28.40 -20.95
C SER A 391 -13.99 27.33 -21.86
N LEU A 392 -14.66 26.98 -22.95
CA LEU A 392 -14.10 26.05 -23.93
C LEU A 392 -12.71 26.51 -24.44
N ALA A 393 -12.55 27.79 -24.76
CA ALA A 393 -11.28 28.35 -25.22
C ALA A 393 -10.18 28.22 -24.15
N GLU A 394 -10.52 28.46 -22.87
CA GLU A 394 -9.58 28.31 -21.77
C GLU A 394 -9.22 26.84 -21.51
N SER A 395 -10.17 25.92 -21.66
CA SER A 395 -9.92 24.47 -21.56
C SER A 395 -8.95 23.99 -22.63
N VAL A 396 -9.14 24.41 -23.89
CA VAL A 396 -8.22 24.11 -25.01
C VAL A 396 -6.83 24.67 -24.72
N ARG A 397 -6.74 25.93 -24.30
CA ARG A 397 -5.44 26.59 -23.97
C ARG A 397 -4.68 25.85 -22.88
N ARG A 398 -5.40 25.28 -21.90
CA ARG A 398 -4.81 24.55 -20.76
C ARG A 398 -4.50 23.10 -21.05
N TRP A 399 -5.06 22.54 -22.12
CA TRP A 399 -4.97 21.12 -22.40
C TRP A 399 -3.54 20.57 -22.36
N PRO A 400 -2.52 21.20 -22.98
CA PRO A 400 -1.15 20.68 -22.94
C PRO A 400 -0.59 20.61 -21.51
N LYS A 401 -0.87 21.64 -20.69
CA LYS A 401 -0.46 21.67 -19.28
C LYS A 401 -1.17 20.57 -18.48
N ILE A 402 -2.47 20.36 -18.70
CA ILE A 402 -3.22 19.29 -18.03
C ILE A 402 -2.68 17.91 -18.44
N CYS A 403 -2.39 17.69 -19.71
CA CYS A 403 -1.77 16.46 -20.16
C CYS A 403 -0.36 16.26 -19.59
N PHE A 404 0.39 17.33 -19.35
CA PHE A 404 1.66 17.27 -18.63
C PHE A 404 1.46 16.91 -17.15
N ASP A 405 0.56 17.61 -16.46
CA ASP A 405 0.30 17.39 -15.03
C ASP A 405 -0.22 15.97 -14.77
N GLU A 406 -1.08 15.44 -15.65
CA GLU A 406 -1.64 14.08 -15.58
C GLU A 406 -0.84 13.04 -16.42
N ARG A 407 0.37 13.35 -16.88
CA ARG A 407 1.12 12.49 -17.84
C ARG A 407 1.39 11.07 -17.35
N PHE A 408 1.35 10.84 -16.04
CA PHE A 408 1.56 9.53 -15.40
C PHE A 408 0.27 8.70 -15.28
N ARG A 409 -0.89 9.27 -15.61
CA ARG A 409 -2.13 8.51 -15.74
C ARG A 409 -2.13 7.80 -17.09
N GLY A 410 -1.61 6.58 -17.14
CA GLY A 410 -1.42 5.82 -18.38
C GLY A 410 -2.70 5.60 -19.21
N THR A 411 -3.87 5.64 -18.58
CA THR A 411 -5.17 5.52 -19.27
C THR A 411 -5.68 6.84 -19.84
N MET A 412 -5.08 7.99 -19.49
CA MET A 412 -5.59 9.28 -19.93
C MET A 412 -5.41 9.48 -21.42
N THR A 413 -6.52 9.70 -22.14
CA THR A 413 -6.45 10.09 -23.54
C THR A 413 -5.96 11.53 -23.69
N ARG A 414 -5.10 11.76 -24.68
CA ARG A 414 -4.51 13.08 -25.00
C ARG A 414 -5.16 13.75 -26.21
N SER A 415 -5.93 12.99 -26.99
CA SER A 415 -6.59 13.50 -28.20
C SER A 415 -7.99 14.03 -27.92
N TYR A 416 -8.59 13.69 -26.78
CA TYR A 416 -9.96 14.03 -26.45
C TYR A 416 -10.10 14.52 -25.02
N PHE A 417 -10.99 15.49 -24.80
CA PHE A 417 -11.48 15.85 -23.47
C PHE A 417 -12.94 16.31 -23.54
N VAL A 418 -13.59 16.42 -22.38
CA VAL A 418 -14.99 16.82 -22.27
C VAL A 418 -15.09 18.22 -21.69
N CYS A 419 -15.92 19.06 -22.28
CA CYS A 419 -16.37 20.34 -21.74
C CYS A 419 -17.84 20.25 -21.36
N VAL A 420 -18.13 20.58 -20.10
CA VAL A 420 -19.50 20.65 -19.58
C VAL A 420 -19.91 22.11 -19.57
N ASP A 421 -20.58 22.59 -20.62
CA ASP A 421 -20.87 24.01 -20.88
C ASP A 421 -22.28 24.48 -20.46
N ARG A 422 -23.13 23.56 -19.98
CA ARG A 422 -24.52 23.80 -19.56
C ARG A 422 -25.31 24.72 -20.48
N THR A 423 -25.77 24.13 -21.58
CA THR A 423 -26.92 24.64 -22.32
C THR A 423 -27.92 23.49 -22.43
N GLU A 424 -28.89 23.44 -21.50
CA GLU A 424 -30.07 22.57 -21.48
C GLU A 424 -29.88 21.07 -21.82
N GLY A 425 -30.04 20.18 -20.83
CA GLY A 425 -30.13 18.71 -21.03
C GLY A 425 -28.91 17.92 -20.54
N ASP A 426 -28.84 16.65 -20.96
CA ASP A 426 -27.81 15.67 -20.57
C ASP A 426 -26.61 15.66 -21.55
N ASP A 427 -26.54 16.63 -22.45
CA ASP A 427 -25.51 16.70 -23.49
C ASP A 427 -24.27 17.47 -23.02
N VAL A 428 -23.11 17.06 -23.53
CA VAL A 428 -21.81 17.71 -23.29
C VAL A 428 -21.06 17.95 -24.60
N LEU A 429 -20.02 18.77 -24.55
CA LEU A 429 -19.09 18.94 -25.66
C LEU A 429 -17.95 17.93 -25.52
N LEU A 430 -17.86 16.99 -26.45
CA LEU A 430 -16.64 16.22 -26.67
C LEU A 430 -15.72 17.04 -27.57
N VAL A 431 -14.50 17.30 -27.12
CA VAL A 431 -13.51 18.11 -27.82
C VAL A 431 -12.40 17.19 -28.32
N LYS A 432 -12.14 17.23 -29.62
CA LYS A 432 -10.98 16.59 -30.25
C LYS A 432 -9.92 17.65 -30.48
N VAL A 433 -8.71 17.37 -30.03
CA VAL A 433 -7.56 18.26 -30.20
C VAL A 433 -6.63 17.68 -31.25
N ASP A 434 -6.28 18.49 -32.24
CA ASP A 434 -5.24 18.17 -33.21
C ASP A 434 -3.87 18.52 -32.61
N TRP A 435 -3.33 17.58 -31.83
CA TRP A 435 -2.05 17.68 -31.15
C TRP A 435 -1.32 16.34 -31.20
N ASP A 436 0.01 16.38 -31.31
CA ASP A 436 0.87 15.19 -31.39
C ASP A 436 1.02 14.44 -30.05
N GLY A 437 0.52 15.03 -28.96
CA GLY A 437 0.55 14.41 -27.63
C GLY A 437 1.89 14.56 -26.90
N ASP A 438 2.80 15.42 -27.39
CA ASP A 438 4.08 15.70 -26.72
C ASP A 438 3.87 16.53 -25.44
N VAL A 439 3.65 15.83 -24.33
CA VAL A 439 3.41 16.42 -23.00
C VAL A 439 4.53 17.35 -22.53
N ASN A 440 5.76 17.23 -23.05
CA ASN A 440 6.85 18.12 -22.66
C ASN A 440 6.68 19.53 -23.23
N ALA A 441 5.90 19.68 -24.30
CA ALA A 441 5.56 20.96 -24.92
C ALA A 441 4.35 21.63 -24.23
N LYS A 442 4.45 21.86 -22.91
CA LYS A 442 3.34 22.34 -22.04
C LYS A 442 2.74 23.73 -22.37
N ASN A 443 3.36 24.49 -23.29
CA ASN A 443 2.96 25.85 -23.66
C ASN A 443 2.55 25.97 -25.15
N VAL A 444 2.19 24.86 -25.79
CA VAL A 444 1.72 24.87 -27.18
C VAL A 444 0.37 25.60 -27.28
N ASP A 445 0.26 26.51 -28.24
CA ASP A 445 -1.01 27.14 -28.57
C ASP A 445 -1.85 26.20 -29.45
N LEU A 446 -3.04 25.85 -28.95
CA LEU A 446 -3.99 24.95 -29.61
C LEU A 446 -5.31 25.65 -29.96
N SER A 447 -5.39 26.97 -29.82
CA SER A 447 -6.64 27.72 -29.96
C SER A 447 -7.35 27.55 -31.31
N ASP A 448 -6.64 27.21 -32.40
CA ASP A 448 -7.24 26.97 -33.72
C ASP A 448 -7.22 25.48 -34.14
N ARG A 449 -6.78 24.61 -33.23
CA ARG A 449 -6.47 23.19 -33.48
C ARG A 449 -7.38 22.24 -32.70
N PHE A 450 -8.68 22.52 -32.73
CA PHE A 450 -9.67 21.65 -32.12
C PHE A 450 -10.97 21.59 -32.93
N GLU A 451 -11.72 20.51 -32.73
CA GLU A 451 -13.07 20.30 -33.23
C GLU A 451 -13.95 19.86 -32.07
N VAL A 452 -15.25 20.14 -32.16
CA VAL A 452 -16.21 19.76 -31.12
C VAL A 452 -17.36 18.95 -31.68
N GLN A 453 -17.88 18.04 -30.87
CA GLN A 453 -19.09 17.28 -31.13
C GLN A 453 -19.98 17.35 -29.89
N ARG A 454 -21.26 17.66 -30.06
CA ARG A 454 -22.24 17.55 -28.97
C ARG A 454 -22.66 16.08 -28.83
N VAL A 455 -22.56 15.54 -27.61
CA VAL A 455 -22.82 14.12 -27.33
C VAL A 455 -23.56 14.00 -26.01
N GLU A 456 -24.54 13.10 -25.95
CA GLU A 456 -25.19 12.70 -24.70
C GLU A 456 -24.13 12.16 -23.71
N ALA A 457 -24.07 12.70 -22.49
CA ALA A 457 -23.03 12.42 -21.50
C ALA A 457 -22.80 10.91 -21.29
N ARG A 458 -23.88 10.12 -21.23
CA ARG A 458 -23.84 8.67 -21.02
C ARG A 458 -23.18 7.88 -22.14
N LYS A 459 -23.08 8.45 -23.34
CA LYS A 459 -22.47 7.82 -24.53
C LYS A 459 -21.01 8.21 -24.73
N VAL A 460 -20.53 9.26 -24.07
CA VAL A 460 -19.20 9.83 -24.31
C VAL A 460 -18.08 8.81 -24.11
N HIS A 461 -18.08 8.09 -22.99
CA HIS A 461 -17.01 7.13 -22.70
C HIS A 461 -16.95 6.00 -23.74
N GLN A 462 -18.11 5.49 -24.19
CA GLN A 462 -18.14 4.46 -25.24
C GLN A 462 -17.71 5.03 -26.59
N LEU A 463 -18.18 6.22 -26.95
CA LEU A 463 -17.77 6.89 -28.19
C LEU A 463 -16.25 7.11 -28.22
N VAL A 464 -15.64 7.58 -27.13
CA VAL A 464 -14.17 7.76 -27.06
C VAL A 464 -13.43 6.43 -27.19
N LYS A 465 -13.95 5.35 -26.60
CA LYS A 465 -13.40 4.00 -26.83
C LYS A 465 -13.45 3.62 -28.31
N ASP A 466 -14.59 3.84 -28.97
CA ASP A 466 -14.79 3.50 -30.37
C ASP A 466 -13.95 4.37 -31.32
N LEU A 467 -13.73 5.63 -30.96
CA LEU A 467 -12.83 6.54 -31.69
C LEU A 467 -11.37 6.11 -31.56
N LEU A 468 -10.93 5.71 -30.37
CA LEU A 468 -9.56 5.25 -30.12
C LEU A 468 -9.27 3.88 -30.74
N SER A 469 -10.27 3.00 -30.85
CA SER A 469 -10.14 1.70 -31.51
C SER A 469 -10.34 1.78 -33.04
N GLY A 470 -10.82 2.91 -33.56
CA GLY A 470 -11.14 3.11 -34.97
C GLY A 470 -12.44 2.47 -35.43
N THR A 471 -13.32 2.04 -34.50
CA THR A 471 -14.65 1.48 -34.83
C THR A 471 -15.71 2.56 -35.03
N ALA A 472 -15.46 3.80 -34.61
CA ALA A 472 -16.27 4.97 -34.93
C ALA A 472 -15.46 6.03 -35.69
N ALA A 473 -16.14 6.80 -36.52
CA ALA A 473 -15.59 7.99 -37.16
C ALA A 473 -15.92 9.24 -36.33
N TRP A 474 -15.02 10.22 -36.37
CA TRP A 474 -15.27 11.52 -35.77
C TRP A 474 -16.26 12.33 -36.63
N GLU A 475 -17.31 12.88 -36.00
CA GLU A 475 -18.36 13.65 -36.67
C GLU A 475 -18.41 15.13 -36.22
N GLY A 476 -17.44 15.56 -35.41
CA GLY A 476 -17.37 16.93 -34.93
C GLY A 476 -16.96 17.94 -36.00
N ALA A 477 -17.15 19.22 -35.68
CA ALA A 477 -16.80 20.34 -36.54
C ALA A 477 -16.05 21.42 -35.76
N LYS A 478 -15.35 22.32 -36.46
CA LYS A 478 -14.82 23.54 -35.86
C LYS A 478 -15.99 24.44 -35.45
N LEU A 479 -15.90 25.07 -34.28
CA LEU A 479 -16.83 26.14 -33.94
C LEU A 479 -16.54 27.38 -34.82
N PRO A 480 -17.60 28.08 -35.26
CA PRO A 480 -17.47 29.26 -36.10
C PRO A 480 -16.79 30.45 -35.41
#